data_AF-A0A2D4IDS0-F1
#
_entry.id   AF-A0A2D4IDS0-F1
#
_cell.length_a   1.000
_cell.length_b   1.000
_cell.length_c   1.000
_cell.angle_alpha   90.00
_cell.angle_beta   90.00
_cell.angle_gamma   90.00
#
_symmetry.space_group_name_H-M   'P 1'
#
loop_
_entity.id
_entity.type
_entity.pdbx_description
1 polymer ?
#
loop_
_entity_poly.entity_id
_entity_poly.type
_entity_poly.pdbx_seq_one_letter_code
_entity_poly.pdbx_strand_id
1 'polypeptide(L)'
;VTGGLAWWNDFIVIACYNLSDRQEELRVYLRTANLDNAFAHITKVQAETLLLSIFRDIIILFRADCSICLYSIKRKSDGPNPTTSIQVLQEVSMSRYIPHPFLVVSVTLTSVRTETGISLKMPQQACEAESIMLNLAGQLIMVQRDRSGPQIREKESSPNQRKLVS
;
A
#
# COMPACT_ATOMS: atom_id res chain seq x y z
N VAL A 1 -9.03 -9.53 15.13
CA VAL A 1 -8.05 -8.62 14.49
C VAL A 1 -6.77 -9.40 14.29
N THR A 2 -6.27 -9.44 13.08
CA THR A 2 -5.05 -10.16 12.68
C THR A 2 -4.08 -9.15 12.09
N GLY A 3 -2.79 -9.24 12.45
CA GLY A 3 -1.74 -8.38 11.92
C GLY A 3 -1.76 -6.88 12.24
N GLY A 4 -2.78 -6.40 12.95
CA GLY A 4 -2.78 -5.07 13.57
C GLY A 4 -3.89 -4.14 13.08
N LEU A 5 -3.77 -2.89 13.50
CA LEU A 5 -4.68 -1.78 13.21
C LEU A 5 -3.84 -0.54 12.94
N ALA A 6 -4.26 0.27 11.96
CA ALA A 6 -3.62 1.54 11.67
C ALA A 6 -4.65 2.66 11.50
N TRP A 7 -4.21 3.87 11.82
CA TRP A 7 -4.94 5.09 11.55
C TRP A 7 -4.52 5.65 10.19
N TRP A 8 -5.50 6.08 9.39
CA TRP A 8 -5.27 6.83 8.17
C TRP A 8 -6.33 7.92 8.02
N ASN A 9 -5.92 9.18 8.11
CA ASN A 9 -6.83 10.33 8.17
C ASN A 9 -7.95 10.13 9.22
N ASP A 10 -9.20 10.22 8.77
CA ASP A 10 -10.41 10.05 9.57
C ASP A 10 -10.80 8.57 9.75
N PHE A 11 -9.99 7.63 9.26
CA PHE A 11 -10.35 6.22 9.18
C PHE A 11 -9.47 5.32 10.05
N ILE A 12 -10.07 4.23 10.49
CA ILE A 12 -9.42 3.08 11.12
C ILE A 12 -9.35 1.97 10.08
N VAL A 13 -8.15 1.44 9.86
CA VAL A 13 -7.89 0.34 8.93
C VAL A 13 -7.49 -0.90 9.74
N ILE A 14 -8.16 -2.02 9.50
CA ILE A 14 -8.02 -3.25 10.28
C ILE A 14 -7.91 -4.44 9.32
N ALA A 15 -6.95 -5.32 9.57
CA ALA A 15 -6.98 -6.65 9.00
C ALA A 15 -7.66 -7.64 9.96
N CYS A 16 -8.54 -8.48 9.43
CA CYS A 16 -9.31 -9.41 10.22
C CYS A 16 -9.80 -10.61 9.41
N TYR A 17 -10.12 -11.68 10.13
CA TYR A 17 -10.81 -12.83 9.59
C TYR A 17 -12.32 -12.74 9.84
N ASN A 18 -13.11 -12.84 8.77
CA ASN A 18 -14.56 -12.97 8.85
C ASN A 18 -14.93 -14.43 9.08
N LEU A 19 -15.40 -14.74 10.29
CA LEU A 19 -15.76 -16.10 10.70
C LEU A 19 -16.96 -16.68 9.93
N SER A 20 -17.91 -15.83 9.54
CA SER A 20 -19.12 -16.26 8.84
C SER A 20 -18.80 -16.73 7.43
N ASP A 21 -18.03 -15.90 6.70
CA ASP A 21 -17.66 -16.17 5.29
C ASP A 21 -16.34 -16.93 5.16
N ARG A 22 -15.67 -17.21 6.29
CA ARG A 22 -14.35 -17.85 6.37
C ARG A 22 -13.29 -17.18 5.50
N GLN A 23 -13.27 -15.86 5.50
CA GLN A 23 -12.52 -15.03 4.55
C GLN A 23 -11.66 -13.99 5.26
N GLU A 24 -10.42 -13.82 4.80
CA GLU A 24 -9.55 -12.73 5.22
C GLU A 24 -10.01 -11.41 4.58
N GLU A 25 -10.04 -10.35 5.39
CA GLU A 25 -10.59 -9.05 5.02
C GLU A 25 -9.73 -7.91 5.56
N LEU A 26 -9.64 -6.85 4.75
CA LEU A 26 -9.20 -5.53 5.14
C LEU A 26 -10.44 -4.66 5.26
N ARG A 27 -10.69 -4.15 6.47
CA ARG A 27 -11.86 -3.33 6.78
C ARG A 27 -11.43 -1.92 7.10
N VAL A 28 -12.18 -0.96 6.57
CA VAL A 28 -11.99 0.46 6.83
C VAL A 28 -13.26 1.03 7.44
N TYR A 29 -13.09 1.72 8.56
CA TYR A 29 -14.17 2.36 9.32
C TYR A 29 -13.90 3.84 9.46
N LEU A 30 -14.95 4.66 9.36
CA LEU A 30 -14.84 6.05 9.78
C LEU A 30 -14.66 6.09 11.31
N ARG A 31 -13.73 6.90 11.81
CA ARG A 31 -13.41 7.02 13.24
C ARG A 31 -14.62 7.34 14.12
N THR A 32 -15.59 8.06 13.55
CA THR A 32 -16.80 8.51 14.24
C THR A 32 -17.97 7.54 14.13
N ALA A 33 -17.84 6.48 13.33
CA ALA A 33 -18.88 5.46 13.17
C ALA A 33 -18.65 4.28 14.12
N ASN A 34 -19.71 3.49 14.32
CA ASN A 34 -19.58 2.23 15.05
C ASN A 34 -18.71 1.24 14.28
N LEU A 35 -17.94 0.42 15.01
CA LEU A 35 -17.10 -0.63 14.44
C LEU A 35 -17.89 -1.93 14.16
N ASP A 36 -19.08 -1.78 13.59
CA ASP A 36 -19.91 -2.91 13.16
C ASP A 36 -19.86 -3.10 11.64
N ASN A 37 -20.25 -4.28 11.17
CA ASN A 37 -20.13 -4.63 9.75
C ASN A 37 -20.96 -3.74 8.82
N ALA A 38 -21.97 -3.01 9.31
CA ALA A 38 -22.82 -2.15 8.47
C ALA A 38 -22.10 -0.87 8.04
N PHE A 39 -21.10 -0.42 8.81
CA PHE A 39 -20.29 0.77 8.50
C PHE A 39 -18.92 0.44 7.89
N ALA A 40 -18.60 -0.84 7.72
CA ALA A 40 -17.31 -1.28 7.20
C ALA A 40 -17.23 -1.15 5.67
N HIS A 41 -16.18 -0.52 5.15
CA HIS A 41 -15.74 -0.76 3.78
C HIS A 41 -14.85 -2.01 3.76
N ILE A 42 -15.32 -3.08 3.14
CA ILE A 42 -14.68 -4.40 3.18
C ILE A 42 -13.96 -4.68 1.86
N THR A 43 -12.67 -5.00 1.95
CA THR A 43 -11.85 -5.52 0.85
C THR A 43 -11.39 -6.94 1.19
N LYS A 44 -11.68 -7.92 0.34
CA LYS A 44 -11.22 -9.30 0.55
C LYS A 44 -9.71 -9.41 0.31
N VAL A 45 -9.02 -10.16 1.16
CA VAL A 45 -7.58 -10.43 1.09
C VAL A 45 -7.37 -11.92 0.85
N GLN A 46 -6.32 -12.30 0.12
CA GLN A 46 -6.15 -13.68 -0.33
C GLN A 46 -5.49 -14.61 0.72
N ALA A 47 -4.82 -14.06 1.73
CA ALA A 47 -4.16 -14.84 2.79
C ALA A 47 -4.14 -14.08 4.13
N GLU A 48 -3.89 -14.81 5.22
CA GLU A 48 -3.85 -14.25 6.57
C GLU A 48 -2.83 -13.11 6.67
N THR A 49 -3.28 -11.98 7.21
CA THR A 49 -2.42 -10.82 7.43
C THR A 49 -1.73 -10.91 8.78
N LEU A 50 -0.40 -10.87 8.77
CA LEU A 50 0.45 -10.94 9.96
C LEU A 50 0.97 -9.57 10.40
N LEU A 51 1.15 -8.62 9.48
CA LEU A 51 1.49 -7.23 9.81
C LEU A 51 0.73 -6.29 8.88
N LEU A 52 0.21 -5.20 9.46
CA LEU A 52 -0.42 -4.10 8.77
C LEU A 52 0.30 -2.80 9.12
N SER A 53 0.73 -2.07 8.11
CA SER A 53 1.25 -0.71 8.27
C SER A 53 0.73 0.19 7.17
N ILE A 54 0.82 1.50 7.39
CA ILE A 54 0.39 2.51 6.41
C ILE A 54 1.52 3.52 6.25
N PHE A 55 1.86 3.82 5.00
CA PHE A 55 2.78 4.88 4.65
C PHE A 55 2.07 5.83 3.68
N ARG A 56 1.74 7.03 4.16
CA ARG A 56 0.92 8.01 3.43
C ARG A 56 -0.41 7.37 3.00
N ASP A 57 -0.67 7.28 1.71
CA ASP A 57 -1.89 6.70 1.14
C ASP A 57 -1.69 5.25 0.67
N ILE A 58 -0.68 4.56 1.20
CA ILE A 58 -0.36 3.18 0.86
C ILE A 58 -0.51 2.28 2.10
N ILE A 59 -1.43 1.33 2.02
CA ILE A 59 -1.58 0.24 2.99
C ILE A 59 -0.63 -0.88 2.60
N ILE A 60 0.08 -1.41 3.59
CA ILE A 60 1.08 -2.45 3.45
C ILE A 60 0.62 -3.63 4.30
N LEU A 61 0.37 -4.76 3.65
CA LEU A 61 0.06 -6.02 4.32
C LEU A 61 1.22 -6.99 4.12
N PHE A 62 1.76 -7.52 5.22
CA PHE A 62 2.59 -8.71 5.18
C PHE A 62 1.75 -9.93 5.60
N ARG A 63 1.80 -10.99 4.79
CA ARG A 63 0.91 -12.14 4.93
C ARG A 63 1.65 -13.44 5.26
N ALA A 64 0.90 -14.42 5.73
CA ALA A 64 1.43 -15.73 6.15
C ALA A 64 2.07 -16.55 5.01
N ASP A 65 1.80 -16.22 3.75
CA ASP A 65 2.45 -16.79 2.55
C ASP A 65 3.78 -16.09 2.18
N CYS A 66 4.34 -15.30 3.10
CA CYS A 66 5.52 -14.46 2.89
C CYS A 66 5.38 -13.43 1.76
N SER A 67 4.16 -13.03 1.39
CA SER A 67 3.95 -11.96 0.42
C SER A 67 3.76 -10.60 1.10
N ILE A 68 4.17 -9.54 0.40
CA ILE A 68 3.87 -8.16 0.73
C ILE A 68 2.87 -7.65 -0.32
N CYS A 69 1.70 -7.21 0.14
CA CYS A 69 0.68 -6.61 -0.72
C CYS A 69 0.54 -5.13 -0.41
N LEU A 70 0.61 -4.31 -1.45
CA LEU A 70 0.48 -2.87 -1.41
C LEU A 70 -0.87 -2.47 -1.97
N TYR A 71 -1.62 -1.67 -1.22
CA TYR A 71 -2.88 -1.10 -1.66
C TYR A 71 -2.82 0.42 -1.58
N SER A 72 -3.39 1.11 -2.56
CA SER A 72 -3.70 2.53 -2.40
C SER A 72 -5.01 2.67 -1.64
N ILE A 73 -5.06 3.64 -0.73
CA ILE A 73 -6.28 4.07 -0.06
C ILE A 73 -6.55 5.53 -0.44
N LYS A 74 -7.78 5.84 -0.85
CA LYS A 74 -8.20 7.19 -1.22
C LYS A 74 -9.47 7.57 -0.49
N ARG A 75 -9.53 8.83 -0.05
CA ARG A 75 -10.70 9.45 0.58
C ARG A 75 -11.61 9.91 -0.54
N LYS A 76 -12.88 9.56 -0.43
CA LYS A 76 -13.95 9.97 -1.34
C LYS A 76 -14.86 10.93 -0.59
N SER A 77 -15.12 12.08 -1.21
CA SER A 77 -15.91 13.19 -0.65
C SER A 77 -15.20 13.93 0.50
N ASP A 78 -15.35 15.26 0.50
CA ASP A 78 -14.91 16.14 1.58
C ASP A 78 -16.05 16.51 2.54
N GLY A 79 -17.21 15.88 2.38
CA GLY A 79 -18.37 16.08 3.25
C GLY A 79 -18.24 15.44 4.65
N PRO A 80 -19.26 15.59 5.50
CA PRO A 80 -19.24 15.12 6.89
C PRO A 80 -19.16 13.58 7.04
N ASN A 81 -19.55 12.84 5.99
CA ASN A 81 -19.49 11.38 5.95
C ASN A 81 -18.59 10.94 4.78
N PRO A 82 -17.26 11.12 4.90
CA PRO A 82 -16.35 10.70 3.86
C PRO A 82 -16.32 9.18 3.77
N THR A 83 -16.11 8.66 2.56
CA THR A 83 -15.95 7.23 2.31
C THR A 83 -14.54 6.94 1.80
N THR A 84 -14.18 5.67 1.63
CA THR A 84 -12.87 5.29 1.09
C THR A 84 -13.00 4.40 -0.14
N SER A 85 -11.95 4.38 -0.95
CA SER A 85 -11.69 3.27 -1.88
C SER A 85 -10.31 2.70 -1.65
N ILE A 86 -10.24 1.38 -1.75
CA ILE A 86 -8.99 0.61 -1.74
C ILE A 86 -8.77 0.02 -3.13
N GLN A 87 -7.54 0.11 -3.64
CA GLN A 87 -7.13 -0.53 -4.88
C GLN A 87 -5.78 -1.23 -4.69
N VAL A 88 -5.68 -2.50 -5.10
CA VAL A 88 -4.41 -3.25 -5.15
C VAL A 88 -3.44 -2.53 -6.09
N LEU A 89 -2.25 -2.23 -5.61
CA LEU A 89 -1.16 -1.66 -6.41
C LEU A 89 -0.21 -2.75 -6.86
N GLN A 90 0.25 -3.59 -5.94
CA GLN A 90 1.28 -4.58 -6.20
C GLN A 90 1.26 -5.67 -5.15
N GLU A 91 1.63 -6.87 -5.57
CA GLU A 91 1.93 -7.99 -4.68
C GLU A 91 3.32 -8.52 -5.01
N VAL A 92 4.13 -8.73 -3.98
CA VAL A 92 5.51 -9.22 -4.11
C VAL A 92 5.70 -10.41 -3.20
N SER A 93 6.14 -11.54 -3.75
CA SER A 93 6.52 -12.70 -2.94
C SER A 93 7.93 -12.51 -2.38
N MET A 94 8.06 -12.64 -1.06
CA MET A 94 9.35 -12.64 -0.35
C MET A 94 9.76 -14.03 0.12
N SER A 95 9.07 -15.08 -0.34
CA SER A 95 9.30 -16.49 0.06
C SER A 95 10.74 -16.98 -0.16
N ARG A 96 11.47 -16.40 -1.14
CA ARG A 96 12.88 -16.71 -1.39
C ARG A 96 13.85 -16.08 -0.39
N TYR A 97 13.42 -15.04 0.33
CA TYR A 97 14.26 -14.26 1.24
C TYR A 97 13.88 -14.48 2.72
N ILE A 98 12.63 -14.87 2.96
CA ILE A 98 12.05 -15.04 4.30
C ILE A 98 11.88 -16.55 4.56
N PRO A 99 12.69 -17.15 5.44
CA PRO A 99 12.62 -18.59 5.70
C PRO A 99 11.34 -18.98 6.44
N HIS A 100 10.78 -18.07 7.24
CA HIS A 100 9.50 -18.28 7.93
C HIS A 100 8.81 -16.94 8.21
N PRO A 101 7.49 -16.80 7.97
CA PRO A 101 6.81 -15.51 8.04
C PRO A 101 6.81 -14.90 9.44
N PHE A 102 6.79 -15.71 10.50
CA PHE A 102 6.82 -15.21 11.90
C PHE A 102 8.17 -14.61 12.33
N LEU A 103 9.20 -14.70 11.48
CA LEU A 103 10.46 -13.99 11.73
C LEU A 103 10.37 -12.51 11.34
N VAL A 104 9.37 -12.12 10.53
CA VAL A 104 9.17 -10.72 10.17
C VAL A 104 8.53 -10.00 11.34
N VAL A 105 9.26 -9.06 11.92
CA VAL A 105 8.83 -8.24 13.05
C VAL A 105 8.15 -6.96 12.56
N SER A 106 8.65 -6.38 11.48
CA SER A 106 8.08 -5.14 10.91
C SER A 106 8.34 -5.03 9.42
N VAL A 107 7.39 -4.43 8.70
CA VAL A 107 7.50 -4.02 7.30
C VAL A 107 7.19 -2.53 7.19
N THR A 108 8.08 -1.77 6.57
CA THR A 108 7.95 -0.31 6.44
C THR A 108 8.36 0.15 5.05
N LEU A 109 7.50 0.91 4.37
CA LEU A 109 7.89 1.63 3.17
C LEU A 109 8.67 2.90 3.54
N THR A 110 9.69 3.21 2.76
CA THR A 110 10.48 4.43 2.93
C THR A 110 10.89 5.03 1.58
N SER A 111 11.10 6.34 1.54
CA SER A 111 11.64 7.06 0.39
C SER A 111 13.16 6.93 0.27
N VAL A 112 13.83 6.33 1.26
CA VAL A 112 15.30 6.19 1.29
C VAL A 112 15.77 5.23 0.21
N ARG A 113 16.89 5.59 -0.45
CA ARG A 113 17.63 4.74 -1.38
C ARG A 113 19.10 4.69 -1.01
N THR A 114 19.75 3.58 -1.30
CA THR A 114 21.18 3.33 -1.03
C THR A 114 22.11 3.66 -2.20
N GLU A 115 21.58 4.14 -3.34
CA GLU A 115 22.38 4.48 -4.51
C GLU A 115 23.14 5.81 -4.29
N THR A 116 24.46 5.74 -4.10
CA THR A 116 25.38 6.88 -3.95
C THR A 116 25.79 7.52 -5.29
N GLY A 117 25.04 7.31 -6.37
CA GLY A 117 25.42 7.72 -7.72
C GLY A 117 24.64 8.94 -8.21
N ILE A 118 25.35 10.00 -8.57
CA ILE A 118 24.86 11.19 -9.28
C ILE A 118 23.96 10.76 -10.44
N SER A 119 22.63 10.93 -10.31
CA SER A 119 21.71 10.87 -11.44
C SER A 119 21.21 12.28 -11.74
N LEU A 120 21.65 12.75 -12.91
CA LEU A 120 21.37 14.05 -13.48
C LEU A 120 19.85 14.23 -13.67
N LYS A 121 19.34 15.33 -13.12
CA LYS A 121 18.14 16.07 -13.52
C LYS A 121 17.04 15.25 -14.22
N MET A 122 16.05 14.84 -13.45
CA MET A 122 14.70 14.69 -13.98
C MET A 122 13.72 15.24 -12.96
N PRO A 123 12.79 16.15 -13.34
CA PRO A 123 11.70 16.58 -12.47
C PRO A 123 10.67 15.45 -12.45
N GLN A 124 11.04 14.31 -11.89
CA GLN A 124 10.17 13.16 -11.77
C GLN A 124 9.48 13.26 -10.43
N GLN A 125 8.18 13.55 -10.49
CA GLN A 125 7.16 13.25 -9.49
C GLN A 125 7.70 12.27 -8.46
N ALA A 126 8.03 12.77 -7.27
CA ALA A 126 8.70 12.00 -6.22
C ALA A 126 7.90 10.72 -6.01
N CYS A 127 8.45 9.59 -6.44
CA CYS A 127 7.86 8.30 -6.13
C CYS A 127 8.06 8.11 -4.62
N GLU A 128 6.99 8.29 -3.86
CA GLU A 128 7.11 8.62 -2.44
C GLU A 128 7.61 7.45 -1.58
N ALA A 129 7.49 6.22 -2.09
CA ALA A 129 8.02 5.01 -1.49
C ALA A 129 8.98 4.33 -2.49
N GLU A 130 10.25 4.20 -2.14
CA GLU A 130 11.30 3.71 -3.04
C GLU A 130 11.88 2.38 -2.60
N SER A 131 11.79 2.09 -1.30
CA SER A 131 12.26 0.85 -0.73
C SER A 131 11.35 0.34 0.37
N ILE A 132 11.45 -0.96 0.61
CA ILE A 132 10.80 -1.68 1.69
C ILE A 132 11.89 -2.08 2.68
N MET A 133 11.74 -1.67 3.93
CA MET A 133 12.55 -2.13 5.04
C MET A 133 11.84 -3.27 5.76
N LEU A 134 12.54 -4.38 5.93
CA LEU A 134 12.08 -5.57 6.63
C LEU A 134 12.96 -5.81 7.85
N ASN A 135 12.35 -5.99 9.02
CA ASN A 135 13.05 -6.48 10.22
C ASN A 135 12.79 -7.98 10.36
N LEU A 136 13.79 -8.80 10.06
CA LEU A 136 13.77 -10.24 10.20
C LEU A 136 14.49 -10.63 11.50
N ALA A 137 13.75 -10.80 12.59
CA ALA A 137 14.28 -11.18 13.90
C ALA A 137 15.51 -10.36 14.35
N GLY A 138 15.51 -9.04 14.08
CA GLY A 138 16.59 -8.11 14.38
C GLY A 138 17.52 -7.81 13.20
N GLN A 139 17.45 -8.57 12.11
CA GLN A 139 18.21 -8.30 10.88
C GLN A 139 17.42 -7.41 9.93
N LEU A 140 18.00 -6.28 9.54
CA LEU A 140 17.36 -5.36 8.60
C LEU A 140 17.73 -5.71 7.16
N ILE A 141 16.71 -5.87 6.31
CA ILE A 141 16.86 -6.04 4.86
C ILE A 141 16.15 -4.88 4.17
N MET A 142 16.84 -4.24 3.21
CA MET A 142 16.25 -3.24 2.34
C MET A 142 16.02 -3.83 0.95
N VAL A 143 14.79 -3.75 0.46
CA VAL A 143 14.41 -4.13 -0.90
C VAL A 143 14.09 -2.86 -1.66
N GLN A 144 14.78 -2.61 -2.77
CA GLN A 144 14.59 -1.41 -3.57
C GLN A 144 13.77 -1.72 -4.83
N ARG A 145 13.00 -0.73 -5.29
CA ARG A 145 12.32 -0.83 -6.58
C ARG A 145 13.34 -0.89 -7.70
N ASP A 146 13.20 -1.91 -8.54
CA ASP A 146 13.98 -2.01 -9.77
C ASP A 146 13.45 -0.99 -10.79
N ARG A 147 14.30 -0.05 -11.20
CA ARG A 147 13.99 1.00 -12.19
C ARG A 147 14.49 0.66 -13.59
N SER A 148 15.04 -0.53 -13.79
CA SER A 148 15.60 -0.96 -15.08
C SER A 148 14.55 -1.41 -16.11
N GLY A 149 13.27 -1.48 -15.72
CA GLY A 149 12.15 -1.85 -16.61
C GLY A 149 11.73 -0.74 -17.59
N PRO A 150 11.02 -1.07 -18.69
CA PRO A 150 10.57 -0.10 -19.68
C PRO A 150 9.63 0.93 -19.03
N GLN A 151 10.08 2.19 -18.95
CA GLN A 151 9.25 3.27 -18.45
C GLN A 151 8.09 3.49 -19.42
N ILE A 152 6.86 3.19 -18.97
CA ILE A 152 5.65 3.60 -19.70
C ILE A 152 5.66 5.12 -19.68
N ARG A 153 6.07 5.69 -20.80
CA ARG A 153 6.08 7.13 -21.05
C ARG A 153 4.61 7.55 -21.10
N GLU A 154 4.11 8.18 -20.05
CA GLU A 154 2.80 8.83 -20.09
C GLU A 154 2.80 9.80 -21.27
N LYS A 155 1.90 9.56 -22.21
CA LYS A 155 1.76 10.35 -23.43
C LYS A 155 1.11 11.66 -23.03
N GLU A 156 1.90 12.72 -22.87
CA GLU A 156 1.40 14.09 -22.72
C GLU A 156 0.42 14.40 -23.87
N SER A 157 -0.88 14.44 -23.58
CA SER A 157 -1.87 14.97 -24.50
C SER A 157 -1.99 16.48 -24.30
N SER A 158 -1.17 17.26 -25.02
CA SER A 158 -1.40 18.69 -25.17
C SER A 158 -2.48 18.93 -26.25
N PRO A 159 -3.59 19.65 -25.97
CA PRO A 159 -4.54 20.04 -27.01
C PRO A 159 -3.99 21.26 -27.77
N ASN A 160 -3.43 21.03 -28.97
CA ASN A 160 -3.08 22.14 -29.86
C ASN A 160 -4.35 22.71 -30.51
N GLN A 161 -4.89 23.78 -29.93
CA GLN A 161 -5.67 24.75 -30.67
C GLN A 161 -4.76 25.45 -31.69
N ARG A 162 -5.10 25.40 -32.98
CA ARG A 162 -4.82 26.48 -33.93
C ARG A 162 -5.76 26.39 -35.14
N LYS A 163 -6.66 27.38 -35.16
CA LYS A 163 -7.38 28.04 -36.26
C LYS A 163 -7.05 27.56 -37.69
N LEU A 164 -8.08 27.36 -38.50
CA LEU A 164 -8.04 27.75 -39.91
C LEU A 164 -9.22 28.68 -40.22
N VAL A 165 -8.88 29.87 -40.69
CA VAL A 165 -9.74 30.82 -41.38
C VAL A 165 -9.44 30.63 -42.87
N SER A 166 -10.46 30.27 -43.66
CA SER A 166 -10.66 30.65 -45.06
C SER A 166 -11.98 30.05 -45.55
#